data_AF-A0AAD7BU48-F1
#
_entry.id   AF-A0AAD7BU48-F1
#
_cell.length_a   1.000
_cell.length_b   1.000
_cell.length_c   1.000
_cell.angle_alpha   90.00
_cell.angle_beta   90.00
_cell.angle_gamma   90.00
#
_symmetry.space_group_name_H-M   'P 1'
#
loop_
_entity.id
_entity.type
_entity.pdbx_description
1 polymer ?
#
loop_
_entity_poly.entity_id
_entity_poly.type
_entity_poly.pdbx_seq_one_letter_code
_entity_poly.pdbx_strand_id
1 'polypeptide(L)'
;MHTSLDLLADAADAQRSYDSYDPGYISSSCPSSPETRPTRSVVASYPRHLRPRKAAHKPLKGSRVTVKKSKPELNARRKELLDRAYGIKSLENSPVNEQQLFVLRTVYNEITMYPTEPWLALMAVVLHRSLRQVKNWFSNCRQKNGSGEAMCSDTLTDVGERVRLRPSAIELCQWSDAFFEEVIMILNFRTARQLHWERTRASNQCT
;
A
#
# COMPACT_ATOMS: atom_id res chain seq x y z
N MET A 1 -38.07 -36.25 53.93
CA MET A 1 -38.16 -36.29 52.45
C MET A 1 -36.75 -36.34 51.89
N HIS A 2 -36.42 -37.48 51.27
CA HIS A 2 -35.54 -37.69 50.10
C HIS A 2 -34.12 -37.07 50.07
N THR A 3 -33.09 -37.92 50.26
CA THR A 3 -32.09 -38.44 49.25
C THR A 3 -30.97 -37.43 48.93
N SER A 4 -29.69 -37.67 49.27
CA SER A 4 -28.75 -38.72 48.81
C SER A 4 -28.13 -38.43 47.44
N LEU A 5 -26.81 -38.73 47.36
CA LEU A 5 -25.87 -38.81 46.24
C LEU A 5 -24.86 -37.64 46.18
N ASP A 6 -23.57 -37.83 46.51
CA ASP A 6 -22.55 -38.61 45.77
C ASP A 6 -22.24 -37.95 44.41
N LEU A 7 -21.04 -37.91 43.83
CA LEU A 7 -19.75 -38.56 43.98
C LEU A 7 -18.88 -37.94 42.86
N LEU A 8 -17.55 -37.86 43.03
CA LEU A 8 -16.49 -38.04 41.99
C LEU A 8 -16.54 -37.15 40.71
N ALA A 9 -15.53 -37.04 39.85
CA ALA A 9 -14.07 -37.17 39.81
C ALA A 9 -13.67 -36.85 38.36
N ASP A 10 -12.36 -36.65 38.16
CA ASP A 10 -11.59 -36.88 36.92
C ASP A 10 -11.94 -36.05 35.68
N ALA A 11 -11.00 -35.20 35.22
CA ALA A 11 -9.85 -35.57 34.40
C ALA A 11 -10.23 -36.03 33.00
N ALA A 12 -9.94 -35.17 32.01
CA ALA A 12 -9.66 -35.55 30.64
C ALA A 12 -8.76 -34.45 30.04
N ASP A 13 -7.46 -34.68 29.99
CA ASP A 13 -6.75 -35.21 28.81
C ASP A 13 -6.83 -34.27 27.60
N ALA A 14 -5.81 -33.42 27.47
CA ALA A 14 -5.45 -32.81 26.21
C ALA A 14 -4.06 -33.34 25.82
N GLN A 15 -4.06 -34.54 25.24
CA GLN A 15 -2.93 -35.06 24.47
C GLN A 15 -2.61 -34.06 23.34
N ARG A 16 -1.50 -33.34 23.48
CA ARG A 16 -0.80 -32.72 22.35
C ARG A 16 -0.05 -33.84 21.62
N SER A 17 -0.71 -34.43 20.62
CA SER A 17 0.00 -35.15 19.55
C SER A 17 0.69 -34.14 18.66
N TYR A 18 2.01 -33.99 18.84
CA TYR A 18 2.89 -33.32 17.88
C TYR A 18 3.50 -34.41 17.01
N ASP A 19 2.78 -34.81 15.97
CA ASP A 19 3.36 -35.60 14.90
C ASP A 19 4.28 -34.72 14.05
N SER A 20 5.57 -34.97 14.25
CA SER A 20 6.53 -35.32 13.19
C SER A 20 6.38 -34.59 11.86
N TYR A 21 7.23 -33.58 11.64
CA TYR A 21 7.75 -33.26 10.31
C TYR A 21 9.25 -32.99 10.40
N ASP A 22 9.99 -34.01 9.99
CA ASP A 22 11.39 -33.97 9.58
C ASP A 22 11.46 -33.48 8.12
N PRO A 23 12.33 -32.51 7.81
CA PRO A 23 13.07 -32.60 6.57
C PRO A 23 14.57 -32.48 6.84
N GLY A 24 15.21 -33.64 6.82
CA GLY A 24 16.63 -33.85 6.83
C GLY A 24 17.38 -32.92 5.87
N TYR A 25 18.38 -32.28 6.48
CA TYR A 25 19.43 -31.47 5.88
C TYR A 25 20.03 -32.07 4.61
N ILE A 26 19.92 -31.33 3.50
CA ILE A 26 20.83 -31.52 2.37
C ILE A 26 22.13 -30.76 2.68
N SER A 27 23.15 -31.57 2.95
CA SER A 27 24.57 -31.25 3.01
C SER A 27 25.03 -30.49 1.75
N SER A 28 25.64 -29.33 1.93
CA SER A 28 26.48 -28.70 0.91
C SER A 28 27.83 -28.34 1.53
N SER A 29 28.81 -29.19 1.24
CA SER A 29 30.21 -29.03 1.55
C SER A 29 30.84 -28.00 0.61
N CYS A 30 31.36 -26.89 1.14
CA CYS A 30 32.30 -26.03 0.41
C CYS A 30 33.73 -26.44 0.77
N PRO A 31 34.59 -26.81 -0.21
CA PRO A 31 36.01 -26.93 0.01
C PRO A 31 36.75 -25.61 -0.30
N SER A 32 37.50 -25.17 0.71
CA SER A 32 38.92 -24.80 0.64
C SER A 32 39.39 -23.64 -0.25
N SER A 33 39.89 -22.62 0.44
CA SER A 33 40.92 -21.68 0.01
C SER A 33 42.23 -22.41 -0.37
N PRO A 34 43.18 -21.75 -1.07
CA PRO A 34 44.36 -21.33 -0.31
C PRO A 34 44.93 -19.94 -0.65
N GLU A 35 45.63 -19.44 0.37
CA GLU A 35 46.45 -18.24 0.51
C GLU A 35 47.47 -17.97 -0.60
N THR A 36 47.77 -16.69 -0.81
CA THR A 36 49.16 -16.20 -0.76
C THR A 36 49.23 -14.68 -0.50
N ARG A 37 49.76 -14.31 0.67
CA ARG A 37 50.41 -13.02 0.98
C ARG A 37 51.83 -13.05 0.34
N PRO A 38 52.57 -11.92 0.13
CA PRO A 38 52.90 -11.00 1.23
C PRO A 38 53.26 -9.52 0.89
N THR A 39 53.32 -8.72 1.98
CA THR A 39 54.25 -7.62 2.32
C THR A 39 54.19 -6.18 1.72
N ARG A 40 54.05 -5.26 2.68
CA ARG A 40 54.86 -4.05 2.97
C ARG A 40 54.42 -2.66 2.47
N SER A 41 54.03 -1.85 3.47
CA SER A 41 54.27 -0.42 3.74
C SER A 41 54.23 0.61 2.61
N VAL A 42 53.58 1.76 2.86
CA VAL A 42 54.24 3.06 3.07
C VAL A 42 53.20 4.14 3.44
N VAL A 43 53.66 5.03 4.31
CA VAL A 43 53.05 6.23 4.90
C VAL A 43 52.83 7.33 3.86
N ALA A 44 51.72 8.08 3.93
CA ALA A 44 51.61 9.52 3.61
C ALA A 44 50.12 9.94 3.63
N SER A 45 49.69 10.75 4.59
CA SER A 45 49.65 12.22 4.53
C SER A 45 48.58 12.79 3.58
N TYR A 46 47.57 13.40 4.20
CA TYR A 46 46.47 14.17 3.63
C TYR A 46 46.91 15.19 2.56
N PRO A 47 45.98 15.54 1.64
CA PRO A 47 45.45 16.90 1.69
C PRO A 47 43.92 16.94 1.71
N ARG A 48 43.39 17.80 2.59
CA ARG A 48 41.99 18.25 2.59
C ARG A 48 41.73 19.05 1.31
N HIS A 49 41.02 18.46 0.35
CA HIS A 49 40.46 19.22 -0.77
C HIS A 49 39.08 19.76 -0.41
N LEU A 50 39.00 21.08 -0.48
CA LEU A 50 37.87 21.94 -0.21
C LEU A 50 36.66 21.52 -1.07
N ARG A 51 35.56 21.11 -0.42
CA ARG A 51 34.29 20.87 -1.10
C ARG A 51 33.72 22.19 -1.62
N PRO A 52 33.33 22.29 -2.90
CA PRO A 52 32.63 23.46 -3.42
C PRO A 52 31.32 23.68 -2.66
N ARG A 53 31.11 24.92 -2.27
CA ARG A 53 29.96 25.45 -1.55
C ARG A 53 28.69 25.17 -2.35
N LYS A 54 27.73 24.43 -1.76
CA LYS A 54 26.40 24.18 -2.31
C LYS A 54 25.77 25.51 -2.76
N ALA A 55 25.47 25.62 -4.05
CA ALA A 55 24.66 26.69 -4.58
C ALA A 55 23.26 26.59 -3.95
N ALA A 56 22.90 27.60 -3.16
CA ALA A 56 21.54 27.76 -2.66
C ALA A 56 20.64 28.08 -3.85
N HIS A 57 19.81 27.12 -4.26
CA HIS A 57 18.75 27.35 -5.23
C HIS A 57 17.78 28.39 -4.63
N LYS A 58 17.82 29.61 -5.16
CA LYS A 58 16.80 30.63 -4.91
C LYS A 58 15.48 30.11 -5.50
N PRO A 59 14.37 30.02 -4.74
CA PRO A 59 13.09 29.69 -5.34
C PRO A 59 12.63 30.87 -6.20
N LEU A 60 12.33 30.60 -7.48
CA LEU A 60 11.68 31.55 -8.38
C LEU A 60 10.36 32.02 -7.74
N LYS A 61 10.28 33.32 -7.46
CA LYS A 61 9.04 34.04 -7.20
C LYS A 61 8.31 34.17 -8.53
N GLY A 62 7.26 33.37 -8.73
CA GLY A 62 6.40 33.49 -9.91
C GLY A 62 5.02 32.91 -9.65
N SER A 63 4.01 33.78 -9.74
CA SER A 63 2.56 33.51 -9.81
C SER A 63 1.89 32.93 -8.55
N ARG A 64 1.50 33.82 -7.62
CA ARG A 64 0.46 33.57 -6.61
C ARG A 64 -0.84 34.22 -7.06
N VAL A 65 -1.65 33.46 -7.80
CA VAL A 65 -3.11 33.57 -7.73
C VAL A 65 -3.66 32.16 -7.69
N THR A 66 -3.47 31.49 -6.56
CA THR A 66 -4.21 30.28 -6.20
C THR A 66 -4.91 30.58 -4.89
N VAL A 67 -6.23 30.57 -4.94
CA VAL A 67 -7.13 30.70 -3.80
C VAL A 67 -6.68 29.69 -2.77
N LYS A 68 -6.02 30.17 -1.70
CA LYS A 68 -5.67 29.37 -0.54
C LYS A 68 -6.99 28.99 0.12
N LYS A 69 -7.64 27.90 -0.31
CA LYS A 69 -8.46 27.14 0.63
C LYS A 69 -7.58 26.95 1.85
N SER A 70 -8.03 27.48 2.97
CA SER A 70 -7.19 27.56 4.14
C SER A 70 -6.71 26.14 4.44
N LYS A 71 -5.39 25.92 4.52
CA LYS A 71 -4.81 24.63 4.96
C LYS A 71 -5.59 23.95 6.09
N PRO A 72 -6.15 24.67 7.10
CA PRO A 72 -7.01 24.04 8.10
C PRO A 72 -8.30 23.39 7.57
N GLU A 73 -9.00 23.99 6.59
CA GLU A 73 -10.23 23.40 6.02
C GLU A 73 -9.95 22.05 5.35
N LEU A 74 -8.87 21.98 4.58
CA LEU A 74 -8.44 20.75 3.91
C LEU A 74 -8.06 19.66 4.93
N ASN A 75 -7.33 20.03 5.97
CA ASN A 75 -6.97 19.11 7.04
C ASN A 75 -8.21 18.60 7.81
N ALA A 76 -9.21 19.47 8.03
CA ALA A 76 -10.47 19.07 8.65
C ALA A 76 -11.21 18.04 7.80
N ARG A 77 -11.34 18.28 6.48
CA ARG A 77 -11.96 17.32 5.55
C ARG A 77 -11.22 15.99 5.52
N ARG A 78 -9.88 16.01 5.52
CA ARG A 78 -9.06 14.79 5.57
C ARG A 78 -9.24 14.02 6.86
N LYS A 79 -9.34 14.72 7.99
CA LYS A 79 -9.61 14.09 9.28
C LYS A 79 -10.97 13.42 9.27
N GLU A 80 -12.02 14.13 8.85
CA GLU A 80 -13.37 13.56 8.72
C GLU A 80 -13.39 12.33 7.80
N LEU A 81 -12.69 12.41 6.66
CA LEU A 81 -12.55 11.29 5.76
C LEU A 81 -11.87 10.08 6.42
N LEU A 82 -10.77 10.31 7.14
CA LEU A 82 -10.08 9.25 7.86
C LEU A 82 -10.98 8.64 8.93
N ASP A 83 -11.68 9.46 9.70
CA ASP A 83 -12.62 9.01 10.73
C ASP A 83 -13.72 8.13 10.11
N ARG A 84 -14.28 8.55 8.97
CA ARG A 84 -15.23 7.73 8.18
C ARG A 84 -14.63 6.41 7.74
N ALA A 85 -13.40 6.41 7.23
CA ALA A 85 -12.71 5.19 6.78
C ALA A 85 -12.40 4.23 7.93
N TYR A 86 -12.02 4.73 9.11
CA TYR A 86 -11.83 3.93 10.32
C TYR A 86 -13.13 3.36 10.87
N GLY A 87 -14.27 4.04 10.65
CA GLY A 87 -15.59 3.56 11.04
C GLY A 87 -16.10 2.36 10.24
N ILE A 88 -15.47 2.01 9.11
CA ILE A 88 -15.91 0.89 8.25
C ILE A 88 -15.57 -0.44 8.92
N LYS A 89 -16.60 -1.08 9.48
CA LYS A 89 -16.53 -2.45 10.02
C LYS A 89 -16.74 -3.45 8.88
N SER A 90 -15.67 -3.78 8.15
CA SER A 90 -15.66 -4.90 7.21
C SER A 90 -15.24 -6.19 7.91
N LEU A 91 -15.82 -7.33 7.52
CA LEU A 91 -15.32 -8.66 7.94
C LEU A 91 -13.81 -8.75 7.70
N GLU A 92 -13.06 -9.00 8.78
CA GLU A 92 -11.63 -9.27 8.68
C GLU A 92 -11.42 -10.47 7.75
N ASN A 93 -10.49 -10.35 6.81
CA ASN A 93 -10.18 -11.37 5.80
C ASN A 93 -11.25 -11.64 4.73
N SER A 94 -12.32 -10.84 4.64
CA SER A 94 -13.22 -10.92 3.48
C SER A 94 -12.46 -10.60 2.19
N PRO A 95 -12.49 -11.49 1.17
CA PRO A 95 -11.81 -11.24 -0.09
C PRO A 95 -12.38 -10.00 -0.76
N VAL A 96 -11.50 -9.24 -1.42
CA VAL A 96 -11.88 -8.12 -2.28
C VAL A 96 -12.68 -8.71 -3.46
N ASN A 97 -13.86 -8.14 -3.75
CA ASN A 97 -14.65 -8.62 -4.87
C ASN A 97 -14.01 -8.18 -6.21
N GLU A 98 -14.46 -8.76 -7.32
CA GLU A 98 -13.87 -8.48 -8.64
C GLU A 98 -13.90 -6.99 -9.00
N GLN A 99 -15.02 -6.30 -8.72
CA GLN A 99 -15.17 -4.87 -8.96
C GLN A 99 -14.13 -4.04 -8.20
N GLN A 100 -14.03 -4.25 -6.89
CA GLN A 100 -13.10 -3.54 -6.02
C GLN A 100 -11.66 -3.85 -6.41
N LEU A 101 -11.38 -5.11 -6.79
CA LEU A 101 -10.05 -5.53 -7.23
C LEU A 101 -9.66 -4.82 -8.52
N PHE A 102 -10.58 -4.66 -9.47
CA PHE A 102 -10.33 -3.93 -10.70
C PHE A 102 -9.96 -2.47 -10.39
N VAL A 103 -10.77 -1.77 -9.58
CA VAL A 103 -10.48 -0.37 -9.20
C VAL A 103 -9.11 -0.24 -8.54
N LEU A 104 -8.79 -1.09 -7.56
CA LEU A 104 -7.49 -1.08 -6.90
C LEU A 104 -6.32 -1.32 -7.87
N ARG A 105 -6.48 -2.24 -8.83
CA ARG A 105 -5.48 -2.51 -9.86
C ARG A 105 -5.29 -1.33 -10.81
N THR A 106 -6.37 -0.70 -11.25
CA THR A 106 -6.31 0.49 -12.11
C THR A 106 -5.53 1.60 -11.40
N VAL A 107 -5.86 1.89 -10.14
CA VAL A 107 -5.13 2.91 -9.37
C VAL A 107 -3.64 2.55 -9.25
N TYR A 108 -3.32 1.29 -8.92
CA TYR A 108 -1.93 0.84 -8.77
C TYR A 108 -1.10 0.95 -10.06
N ASN A 109 -1.71 0.56 -11.17
CA ASN A 109 -1.04 0.49 -12.47
C ASN A 109 -0.93 1.85 -13.15
N GLU A 110 -1.99 2.66 -13.08
CA GLU A 110 -2.13 3.86 -13.91
C GLU A 110 -1.90 5.16 -13.13
N ILE A 111 -2.14 5.17 -11.82
CA ILE A 111 -2.11 6.39 -11.00
C ILE A 111 -0.91 6.37 -10.05
N THR A 112 -0.90 5.46 -9.07
CA THR A 112 0.13 5.43 -8.02
C THR A 112 0.25 4.08 -7.34
N MET A 113 1.50 3.67 -7.10
CA MET A 113 1.83 2.53 -6.23
C MET A 113 1.92 2.91 -4.74
N TYR A 114 1.98 4.20 -4.45
CA TYR A 114 2.22 4.78 -3.13
C TYR A 114 1.17 5.86 -2.83
N PRO A 115 -0.13 5.48 -2.77
CA PRO A 115 -1.18 6.42 -2.41
C PRO A 115 -0.93 7.00 -1.02
N THR A 116 -1.24 8.28 -0.85
CA THR A 116 -1.17 8.95 0.45
C THR A 116 -2.27 8.45 1.38
N GLU A 117 -2.13 8.75 2.67
CA GLU A 117 -3.11 8.37 3.69
C GLU A 117 -4.53 8.89 3.38
N PRO A 118 -4.74 10.15 2.95
CA PRO A 118 -6.05 10.61 2.51
C PRO A 118 -6.60 9.84 1.31
N TRP A 119 -5.76 9.49 0.33
CA TRP A 119 -6.20 8.75 -0.85
C TRP A 119 -6.56 7.30 -0.54
N LEU A 120 -5.82 6.67 0.38
CA LEU A 120 -6.18 5.37 0.92
C LEU A 120 -7.55 5.41 1.62
N ALA A 121 -7.82 6.48 2.38
CA ALA A 121 -9.12 6.68 3.03
C ALA A 121 -10.25 6.91 2.02
N LEU A 122 -10.03 7.69 0.96
CA LEU A 122 -10.98 7.86 -0.14
C LEU A 122 -11.34 6.51 -0.77
N MET A 123 -10.33 5.71 -1.12
CA MET A 123 -10.56 4.37 -1.68
C MET A 123 -11.32 3.46 -0.70
N ALA A 124 -10.96 3.49 0.59
CA ALA A 124 -11.65 2.71 1.61
C ALA A 124 -13.15 3.05 1.69
N VAL A 125 -13.48 4.33 1.69
CA VAL A 125 -14.88 4.83 1.71
C VAL A 125 -15.63 4.43 0.44
N VAL A 126 -15.09 4.70 -0.74
CA VAL A 126 -15.78 4.42 -2.02
C VAL A 126 -15.95 2.92 -2.28
N LEU A 127 -14.97 2.11 -1.88
CA LEU A 127 -15.01 0.65 -2.08
C LEU A 127 -15.74 -0.08 -0.96
N HIS A 128 -16.15 0.62 0.12
CA HIS A 128 -16.71 0.05 1.34
C HIS A 128 -15.82 -1.06 1.92
N ARG A 129 -14.52 -0.81 2.00
CA ARG A 129 -13.52 -1.71 2.58
C ARG A 129 -12.78 -1.02 3.71
N SER A 130 -12.37 -1.78 4.71
CA SER A 130 -11.58 -1.17 5.79
C SER A 130 -10.28 -0.57 5.25
N LEU A 131 -9.88 0.55 5.84
CA LEU A 131 -8.62 1.21 5.51
C LEU A 131 -7.41 0.27 5.61
N ARG A 132 -7.42 -0.63 6.61
CA ARG A 132 -6.39 -1.66 6.79
C ARG A 132 -6.30 -2.61 5.59
N GLN A 133 -7.43 -3.07 5.06
CA GLN A 133 -7.45 -3.95 3.89
C GLN A 133 -6.87 -3.26 2.66
N VAL A 134 -7.25 -2.00 2.42
CA VAL A 134 -6.72 -1.23 1.28
C VAL A 134 -5.20 -1.06 1.42
N LYS A 135 -4.72 -0.65 2.60
CA LYS A 135 -3.27 -0.53 2.89
C LYS A 135 -2.52 -1.83 2.63
N ASN A 136 -3.03 -2.93 3.18
CA ASN A 136 -2.42 -4.26 3.04
C ASN A 136 -2.37 -4.68 1.57
N TRP A 137 -3.45 -4.42 0.81
CA TRP A 137 -3.50 -4.73 -0.61
C TRP A 137 -2.39 -4.03 -1.39
N PHE A 138 -2.21 -2.71 -1.20
CA PHE A 138 -1.12 -1.97 -1.85
C PHE A 138 0.26 -2.46 -1.41
N SER A 139 0.43 -2.79 -0.12
CA SER A 139 1.67 -3.37 0.39
C SER A 139 2.01 -4.71 -0.27
N ASN A 140 1.05 -5.62 -0.33
CA ASN A 140 1.21 -6.94 -0.93
C ASN A 140 1.50 -6.85 -2.43
N CYS A 141 0.83 -5.93 -3.14
CA CYS A 141 1.10 -5.68 -4.55
C CYS A 141 2.54 -5.22 -4.80
N ARG A 142 3.08 -4.33 -3.96
CA ARG A 142 4.48 -3.90 -4.07
C ARG A 142 5.47 -5.02 -3.74
N GLN A 143 5.16 -5.86 -2.75
CA GLN A 143 6.00 -7.01 -2.42
C GLN A 143 6.02 -8.04 -3.56
N LYS A 144 4.87 -8.32 -4.16
CA LYS A 144 4.75 -9.28 -5.27
C LYS A 144 5.41 -8.79 -6.56
N ASN A 145 5.24 -7.51 -6.89
CA ASN A 145 5.66 -6.95 -8.18
C ASN A 145 7.01 -6.20 -8.11
N GLY A 146 7.62 -6.12 -6.93
CA GLY A 146 8.82 -5.32 -6.66
C GLY A 146 8.52 -3.83 -6.44
N SER A 147 9.50 -3.12 -5.84
CA SER A 147 9.45 -1.67 -5.68
C SER A 147 9.68 -1.02 -7.05
N GLY A 148 8.59 -0.69 -7.76
CA GLY A 148 8.60 0.05 -9.02
C GLY A 148 9.02 1.52 -8.87
N GLU A 149 10.09 1.80 -8.11
CA GLU A 149 10.61 3.17 -7.88
C GLU A 149 10.96 3.88 -9.19
N ALA A 150 11.47 3.15 -10.19
CA ALA A 150 11.72 3.71 -11.53
C ALA A 150 10.43 4.05 -12.32
N MET A 151 9.26 3.62 -11.83
CA MET A 151 7.98 3.81 -12.53
C MET A 151 7.10 4.90 -11.92
N CYS A 152 7.52 5.54 -10.83
CA CYS A 152 6.79 6.64 -10.22
C CYS A 152 7.71 7.86 -10.05
N SER A 153 7.20 9.05 -10.36
CA SER A 153 7.89 10.32 -10.15
C SER A 153 7.22 11.11 -9.04
N ASP A 154 8.03 11.79 -8.22
CA ASP A 154 7.55 12.72 -7.20
C ASP A 154 6.99 13.98 -7.87
N THR A 155 5.77 14.38 -7.52
CA THR A 155 5.15 15.64 -7.91
C THR A 155 4.49 16.33 -6.72
N LEU A 156 4.09 17.59 -6.88
CA LEU A 156 3.36 18.35 -5.88
C LEU A 156 1.88 18.41 -6.24
N THR A 157 1.02 18.14 -5.26
CA THR A 157 -0.42 18.43 -5.37
C THR A 157 -0.68 19.93 -5.44
N ASP A 158 -1.92 20.30 -5.75
CA ASP A 158 -2.43 21.67 -5.68
C ASP A 158 -2.17 22.38 -4.33
N VAL A 159 -2.12 21.60 -3.25
CA VAL A 159 -1.87 22.08 -1.88
C VAL A 159 -0.39 22.06 -1.47
N GLY A 160 0.49 21.62 -2.38
CA GLY A 160 1.95 21.58 -2.18
C GLY A 160 2.45 20.35 -1.44
N GLU A 161 1.69 19.26 -1.42
CA GLU A 161 2.13 18.00 -0.83
C GLU A 161 2.77 17.09 -1.86
N ARG A 162 3.80 16.36 -1.42
CA ARG A 162 4.50 15.42 -2.29
C ARG A 162 3.70 14.14 -2.47
N VAL A 163 3.42 13.79 -3.73
CA VAL A 163 2.78 12.53 -4.12
C VAL A 163 3.62 11.84 -5.19
N ARG A 164 3.65 10.50 -5.14
CA ARG A 164 4.34 9.67 -6.13
C ARG A 164 3.32 9.20 -7.15
N LEU A 165 3.47 9.59 -8.40
CA LEU A 165 2.54 9.26 -9.47
C LEU A 165 3.25 8.56 -10.64
N ARG A 166 2.50 7.76 -11.39
CA ARG A 166 2.95 7.24 -12.69
C ARG A 166 3.16 8.41 -13.66
N PRO A 167 4.14 8.34 -14.59
CA PRO A 167 4.36 9.39 -15.60
C PRO A 167 3.08 9.76 -16.36
N SER A 168 2.32 8.75 -16.79
CA SER A 168 1.02 8.93 -17.47
C SER A 168 0.02 9.74 -16.64
N ALA A 169 -0.02 9.55 -15.32
CA ALA A 169 -0.92 10.31 -14.45
C ALA A 169 -0.47 11.77 -14.29
N ILE A 170 0.84 12.03 -14.28
CA ILE A 170 1.40 13.37 -14.15
C ILE A 170 1.07 14.23 -15.38
N GLU A 171 1.13 13.63 -16.57
CA GLU A 171 0.87 14.33 -17.84
C GLU A 171 -0.59 14.76 -18.01
N LEU A 172 -1.53 14.10 -17.32
CA LEU A 172 -2.96 14.35 -17.49
C LEU A 172 -3.43 15.63 -16.80
N CYS A 173 -3.03 15.85 -15.55
CA CYS A 173 -3.58 16.91 -14.71
C CYS A 173 -2.80 17.16 -13.42
N GLN A 174 -3.15 18.26 -12.74
CA GLN A 174 -2.74 18.48 -11.37
C GLN A 174 -3.64 17.70 -10.40
N TRP A 175 -3.04 16.80 -9.63
CA TRP A 175 -3.77 15.95 -8.70
C TRP A 175 -4.07 16.67 -7.38
N SER A 176 -5.30 16.50 -6.92
CA SER A 176 -5.81 16.94 -5.62
C SER A 176 -6.66 15.81 -5.01
N ASP A 177 -6.98 15.90 -3.72
CA ASP A 177 -7.83 14.90 -3.07
C ASP A 177 -9.24 14.84 -3.69
N ALA A 178 -9.81 16.01 -4.03
CA ALA A 178 -11.14 16.08 -4.64
C ALA A 178 -11.15 15.46 -6.04
N PHE A 179 -10.14 15.77 -6.86
CA PHE A 179 -10.02 15.17 -8.19
C PHE A 179 -9.79 13.66 -8.10
N PHE A 180 -8.94 13.22 -7.17
CA PHE A 180 -8.73 11.79 -6.94
C PHE A 180 -10.03 11.08 -6.52
N GLU A 181 -10.81 11.68 -5.61
CA GLU A 181 -12.14 11.16 -5.21
C GLU A 181 -13.06 10.95 -6.42
N GLU A 182 -13.19 11.96 -7.29
CA GLU A 182 -13.99 11.89 -8.51
C GLU A 182 -13.53 10.74 -9.42
N VAL A 183 -12.22 10.61 -9.64
CA VAL A 183 -11.64 9.52 -10.44
C VAL A 183 -12.02 8.16 -9.85
N ILE A 184 -11.88 7.96 -8.54
CA ILE A 184 -12.21 6.68 -7.89
C ILE A 184 -13.72 6.38 -7.99
N MET A 185 -14.58 7.38 -7.80
CA MET A 185 -16.02 7.22 -7.96
C MET A 185 -16.41 6.83 -9.39
N ILE A 186 -15.83 7.51 -10.38
CA ILE A 186 -16.07 7.22 -11.81
C ILE A 186 -15.58 5.81 -12.15
N LEU A 187 -14.38 5.43 -11.74
CA LEU A 187 -13.83 4.08 -11.95
C LEU A 187 -14.75 3.03 -11.34
N ASN A 188 -15.14 3.21 -10.07
CA ASN A 188 -16.01 2.28 -9.37
C ASN A 188 -17.36 2.10 -10.07
N PHE A 189 -17.98 3.21 -10.51
CA PHE A 189 -19.24 3.17 -11.25
C PHE A 189 -19.10 2.47 -12.62
N ARG A 190 -18.06 2.81 -13.38
CA ARG A 190 -17.82 2.21 -14.71
C ARG A 190 -17.61 0.71 -14.61
N THR A 191 -16.81 0.26 -13.64
CA THR A 191 -16.59 -1.17 -13.41
C THR A 191 -17.87 -1.87 -12.96
N ALA A 192 -18.66 -1.28 -12.06
CA ALA A 192 -19.95 -1.84 -11.65
C ALA A 192 -20.90 -2.04 -12.84
N ARG A 193 -20.99 -1.03 -13.71
CA ARG A 193 -21.81 -1.07 -14.93
C ARG A 193 -21.32 -2.13 -15.89
N GLN A 194 -20.02 -2.21 -16.14
CA GLN A 194 -19.44 -3.20 -17.03
C GLN A 194 -19.72 -4.63 -16.56
N LEU A 195 -19.44 -4.94 -15.28
CA LEU A 195 -19.70 -6.26 -14.71
C LEU A 195 -21.19 -6.62 -14.73
N HIS A 196 -22.07 -5.65 -14.51
CA HIS A 196 -23.51 -5.85 -14.65
C HIS A 196 -23.90 -6.22 -16.09
N TRP A 197 -23.37 -5.50 -17.09
CA TRP A 197 -23.63 -5.80 -18.50
C TRP A 197 -23.12 -7.18 -18.91
N GLU A 198 -21.95 -7.59 -18.42
CA GLU A 198 -21.36 -8.91 -18.69
C GLU A 198 -22.22 -10.03 -18.09
N ARG A 199 -22.71 -9.86 -16.86
CA ARG A 199 -23.64 -10.83 -16.24
C ARG A 199 -24.94 -10.97 -17.03
N THR A 200 -25.54 -9.86 -17.45
CA THR A 200 -26.80 -9.87 -18.22
C THR A 200 -26.60 -10.49 -19.61
N ARG A 201 -25.43 -10.31 -20.24
CA ARG A 201 -25.11 -10.98 -21.51
C ARG A 201 -24.91 -12.48 -21.33
N ALA A 202 -24.21 -12.90 -20.28
CA ALA A 202 -24.01 -14.31 -19.99
C ALA A 202 -25.32 -15.04 -19.70
N SER A 203 -26.27 -14.41 -18.99
CA SER A 203 -27.59 -15.00 -18.73
C SER A 203 -28.41 -15.21 -19.99
N ASN A 204 -28.29 -14.30 -20.97
CA ASN A 204 -29.06 -14.37 -22.23
C ASN A 204 -28.49 -15.36 -23.26
N GLN A 205 -27.31 -15.92 -23.03
CA GLN A 205 -26.70 -16.95 -23.90
C GLN A 205 -26.99 -18.39 -23.43
N CYS A 206 -27.57 -18.55 -22.24
CA CYS A 206 -27.93 -19.86 -21.65
C CYS A 206 -29.42 -20.21 -21.77
N THR A 207 -30.18 -19.42 -22.52
CA THR A 207 -31.61 -19.65 -22.84
C THR A 207 -31.78 -19.81 -24.34
#